data_AF-A0A2X3F7B1-F1
#
_entry.id   AF-A0A2X3F7B1-F1
#
_cell.length_a   1.000
_cell.length_b   1.000
_cell.length_c   1.000
_cell.angle_alpha   90.00
_cell.angle_beta   90.00
_cell.angle_gamma   90.00
#
_symmetry.space_group_name_H-M   'P 1'
#
loop_
_entity.id
_entity.type
_entity.pdbx_description
1 polymer ?
#
loop_
_entity_poly.entity_id
_entity_poly.type
_entity_poly.pdbx_seq_one_letter_code
_entity_poly.pdbx_strand_id
1 'polypeptide(L)'
;MISELSTHLEGQLVAVHPTYDAAFDAFAPAALHGDPQARQRWAVEKVRQAAVASGRLGLQAHATFSGALAWPFFYPWPPHNQPLLDEAFAELARRWRPLLDLFDEQGVDVCYEIHPGEDLHDGVTFERFLALVDNHPRCNMLYDPSHLHLQQMDYLTYIDIYHARIKAFHVKDAEFRRNGRNGVYGGYQALAAAGRAFPLSRRRGRSTSKGCSVS
;
A
#
# COMPACT_ATOMS: atom_id res chain seq x y z
N MET A 1 -8.83 -6.17 22.66
CA MET A 1 -7.39 -6.03 22.40
C MET A 1 -7.26 -5.37 21.05
N ILE A 2 -6.54 -4.26 20.96
CA ILE A 2 -6.22 -3.60 19.67
C ILE A 2 -4.92 -4.24 19.19
N SER A 3 -4.88 -4.74 17.95
CA SER A 3 -3.69 -5.37 17.37
C SER A 3 -2.77 -4.36 16.70
N GLU A 4 -3.35 -3.36 16.02
CA GLU A 4 -2.63 -2.28 15.37
C GLU A 4 -3.48 -1.00 15.23
N LEU A 5 -2.82 0.13 14.98
CA LEU A 5 -3.44 1.32 14.40
C LEU A 5 -3.03 1.41 12.93
N SER A 6 -3.82 2.14 12.15
CA SER A 6 -3.52 2.34 10.74
C SER A 6 -3.65 3.78 10.29
N THR A 7 -2.79 4.19 9.38
CA THR A 7 -2.79 5.49 8.70
C THR A 7 -2.70 5.30 7.19
N HIS A 8 -3.51 4.43 6.60
CA HIS A 8 -3.44 4.18 5.15
C HIS A 8 -3.66 5.47 4.35
N LEU A 9 -4.74 6.20 4.63
CA LEU A 9 -5.06 7.42 3.88
C LEU A 9 -4.06 8.54 4.21
N GLU A 10 -3.67 8.70 5.47
CA GLU A 10 -2.71 9.72 5.86
C GLU A 10 -1.30 9.40 5.33
N GLY A 11 -0.89 8.13 5.34
CA GLY A 11 0.36 7.65 4.75
C GLY A 11 0.42 7.90 3.24
N GLN A 12 -0.65 7.59 2.51
CA GLN A 12 -0.78 7.97 1.09
C GLN A 12 -0.56 9.47 0.89
N LEU A 13 -1.14 10.31 1.77
CA LEU A 13 -1.06 11.75 1.67
C LEU A 13 0.29 12.35 2.10
N VAL A 14 1.22 11.56 2.66
CA VAL A 14 2.61 11.99 2.91
C VAL A 14 3.29 12.34 1.58
N ALA A 15 2.99 11.58 0.52
CA ALA A 15 3.63 11.75 -0.79
C ALA A 15 2.61 11.55 -1.91
N VAL A 16 2.20 12.64 -2.57
CA VAL A 16 1.23 12.62 -3.66
C VAL A 16 1.83 13.30 -4.88
N HIS A 17 1.83 12.62 -6.02
CA HIS A 17 2.16 13.27 -7.29
C HIS A 17 1.09 14.32 -7.66
N PRO A 18 1.46 15.51 -8.16
CA PRO A 18 0.50 16.58 -8.49
C PRO A 18 -0.66 16.17 -9.41
N THR A 19 -0.43 15.22 -10.32
CA THR A 19 -1.49 14.65 -11.19
C THR A 19 -2.65 14.04 -10.41
N TYR A 20 -2.43 13.60 -9.17
CA TYR A 20 -3.46 13.05 -8.31
C TYR A 20 -3.96 14.02 -7.23
N ASP A 21 -3.58 15.30 -7.27
CA ASP A 21 -4.00 16.27 -6.25
C ASP A 21 -5.52 16.35 -6.11
N ALA A 22 -6.25 16.46 -7.22
CA ALA A 22 -7.71 16.49 -7.21
C ALA A 22 -8.33 15.15 -6.77
N ALA A 23 -7.70 14.02 -7.12
CA ALA A 23 -8.21 12.70 -6.77
C ALA A 23 -8.10 12.41 -5.26
N PHE A 24 -7.04 12.90 -4.62
CA PHE A 24 -6.77 12.69 -3.20
C PHE A 24 -7.23 13.83 -2.30
N ASP A 25 -7.84 14.89 -2.85
CA ASP A 25 -8.22 16.07 -2.06
C ASP A 25 -9.24 15.73 -0.96
N ALA A 26 -10.23 14.90 -1.31
CA ALA A 26 -11.28 14.46 -0.40
C ALA A 26 -10.79 13.55 0.74
N PHE A 27 -9.53 13.10 0.72
CA PHE A 27 -8.97 12.25 1.79
C PHE A 27 -8.49 13.09 2.98
N ALA A 28 -8.41 14.42 2.82
CA ALA A 28 -8.10 15.36 3.88
C ALA A 28 -9.37 16.11 4.35
N PRO A 29 -9.33 16.74 5.54
CA PRO A 29 -10.40 17.63 6.00
C PRO A 29 -10.74 18.71 4.95
N ALA A 30 -12.03 19.04 4.83
CA ALA A 30 -12.52 19.99 3.82
C ALA A 30 -11.84 21.37 3.85
N ALA A 31 -11.35 21.80 5.02
CA ALA A 31 -10.62 23.05 5.17
C ALA A 31 -9.24 23.06 4.49
N LEU A 32 -8.72 21.89 4.06
CA LEU A 32 -7.43 21.74 3.39
C LEU A 32 -7.58 21.45 1.89
N HIS A 33 -8.81 21.37 1.37
CA HIS A 33 -9.07 21.10 -0.04
C HIS A 33 -8.47 22.21 -0.92
N GLY A 34 -7.86 21.81 -2.03
CA GLY A 34 -7.16 22.71 -2.95
C GLY A 34 -5.79 23.21 -2.47
N ASP A 35 -5.31 22.75 -1.30
CA ASP A 35 -3.95 23.07 -0.80
C ASP A 35 -3.14 21.77 -0.58
N PRO A 36 -2.46 21.25 -1.62
CA PRO A 36 -1.65 20.04 -1.53
C PRO A 36 -0.54 20.10 -0.47
N GLN A 37 0.01 21.29 -0.21
CA GLN A 37 1.06 21.46 0.79
C GLN A 37 0.49 21.40 2.20
N ALA A 38 -0.65 22.06 2.47
CA ALA A 38 -1.32 21.98 3.76
C ALA A 38 -1.83 20.57 4.04
N ARG A 39 -2.38 19.90 3.01
CA ARG A 39 -2.75 18.48 3.07
C ARG A 39 -1.57 17.60 3.47
N GLN A 40 -0.42 17.78 2.84
CA GLN A 40 0.78 16.99 3.14
C GLN A 40 1.28 17.24 4.57
N ARG A 41 1.32 18.51 5.03
CA ARG A 41 1.70 18.84 6.42
C ARG A 41 0.76 18.18 7.43
N TRP A 42 -0.54 18.22 7.16
CA TRP A 42 -1.55 17.56 7.99
C TRP A 42 -1.36 16.04 8.03
N ALA A 43 -1.13 15.42 6.88
CA ALA A 43 -0.91 13.98 6.76
C ALA A 43 0.32 13.52 7.55
N VAL A 44 1.45 14.21 7.40
CA VAL A 44 2.67 13.97 8.17
C VAL A 44 2.39 14.07 9.67
N GLU A 45 1.70 15.12 10.11
CA GLU A 45 1.37 15.28 11.53
C GLU A 45 0.46 14.17 12.06
N LYS A 46 -0.49 13.68 11.25
CA LYS A 46 -1.34 12.55 11.64
C LYS A 46 -0.55 11.26 11.80
N VAL A 47 0.39 10.98 10.89
CA VAL A 47 1.26 9.81 11.01
C VAL A 47 2.15 9.93 12.26
N ARG A 48 2.67 11.13 12.57
CA ARG A 48 3.43 11.38 13.80
C ARG A 48 2.60 11.13 15.06
N GLN A 49 1.37 11.65 15.11
CA GLN A 49 0.44 11.42 16.21
C GLN A 49 0.15 9.92 16.39
N ALA A 50 0.00 9.20 15.27
CA ALA A 50 -0.27 7.77 15.28
C ALA A 50 0.93 6.95 15.77
N ALA A 51 2.17 7.36 15.49
CA ALA A 51 3.37 6.74 16.05
C ALA A 51 3.35 6.81 17.59
N VAL A 52 3.18 8.01 18.14
CA VAL A 52 3.11 8.23 19.60
C VAL A 52 1.94 7.49 20.23
N ALA A 53 0.77 7.49 19.58
CA ALA A 53 -0.38 6.74 20.05
C ALA A 53 -0.11 5.22 20.08
N SER A 54 0.56 4.69 19.04
CA SER A 54 0.91 3.26 18.95
C SER A 54 1.86 2.87 20.09
N GLY A 55 2.88 3.68 20.37
CA GLY A 55 3.79 3.47 21.51
C GLY A 55 3.07 3.50 22.87
N ARG A 56 2.18 4.48 23.08
CA ARG A 56 1.37 4.58 24.32
C ARG A 56 0.41 3.41 24.53
N LEU A 57 -0.07 2.82 23.43
CA LEU A 57 -0.94 1.64 23.46
C LEU A 57 -0.15 0.32 23.56
N GLY A 58 1.19 0.38 23.51
CA GLY A 58 2.05 -0.80 23.53
C GLY A 58 1.93 -1.67 22.28
N LEU A 59 1.54 -1.08 21.15
CA LEU A 59 1.46 -1.79 19.87
C LEU A 59 2.87 -2.02 19.31
N GLN A 60 3.07 -3.08 18.55
CA GLN A 60 4.37 -3.41 17.94
C GLN A 60 4.44 -3.03 16.46
N ALA A 61 3.30 -2.83 15.80
CA ALA A 61 3.20 -2.57 14.38
C ALA A 61 2.18 -1.46 14.08
N HIS A 62 2.42 -0.73 13.00
CA HIS A 62 1.55 0.31 12.49
C HIS A 62 1.38 0.17 10.97
N ALA A 63 0.15 -0.01 10.51
CA ALA A 63 -0.16 -0.19 9.11
C ALA A 63 -0.28 1.15 8.38
N THR A 64 0.30 1.29 7.19
CA THR A 64 0.23 2.54 6.42
C THR A 64 0.43 2.31 4.91
N PHE A 65 0.19 3.34 4.12
CA PHE A 65 0.58 3.40 2.71
C PHE A 65 1.79 4.33 2.53
N SER A 66 2.53 4.19 1.44
CA SER A 66 3.74 5.00 1.20
C SER A 66 3.46 6.35 0.59
N GLY A 67 2.37 6.49 -0.17
CA GLY A 67 2.23 7.55 -1.16
C GLY A 67 2.74 7.13 -2.53
N ALA A 68 2.56 8.02 -3.51
CA ALA A 68 2.49 7.73 -4.93
C ALA A 68 3.09 8.85 -5.80
N LEU A 69 4.39 9.14 -5.64
CA LEU A 69 5.11 10.13 -6.46
C LEU A 69 5.49 9.55 -7.84
N ALA A 70 5.93 8.30 -7.89
CA ALA A 70 6.32 7.59 -9.11
C ALA A 70 5.17 6.80 -9.75
N TRP A 71 4.11 6.47 -8.99
CA TRP A 71 2.97 5.66 -9.47
C TRP A 71 2.37 6.11 -10.82
N PRO A 72 2.21 7.41 -11.15
CA PRO A 72 1.72 7.81 -12.48
C PRO A 72 2.55 7.27 -13.65
N PHE A 73 3.78 6.85 -13.39
CA PHE A 73 4.77 6.35 -14.36
C PHE A 73 5.05 4.85 -14.19
N PHE A 74 4.19 4.09 -13.47
CA PHE A 74 4.44 2.68 -13.17
C PHE A 74 4.62 1.81 -14.44
N TYR A 75 3.89 2.13 -15.52
CA TYR A 75 4.00 1.40 -16.77
C TYR A 75 5.26 1.85 -17.54
N PRO A 76 6.15 0.93 -17.95
CA PRO A 76 7.46 1.25 -18.54
C PRO A 76 7.40 1.70 -20.01
N TRP A 77 6.29 2.32 -20.42
CA TRP A 77 6.12 2.85 -21.76
C TRP A 77 5.30 4.16 -21.77
N PRO A 78 5.79 5.25 -22.40
CA PRO A 78 7.10 5.38 -23.06
C PRO A 78 8.25 5.12 -22.07
N PRO A 79 9.48 4.83 -22.56
CA PRO A 79 10.60 4.45 -21.70
C PRO A 79 10.75 5.38 -20.50
N HIS A 80 11.00 4.80 -19.32
CA HIS A 80 11.07 5.55 -18.08
C HIS A 80 12.10 6.67 -18.14
N ASN A 81 11.73 7.84 -17.61
CA ASN A 81 12.67 8.90 -17.29
C ASN A 81 13.37 8.51 -15.97
N GLN A 82 14.53 7.86 -16.08
CA GLN A 82 15.27 7.36 -14.91
C GLN A 82 15.55 8.46 -13.86
N PRO A 83 16.05 9.66 -14.23
CA PRO A 83 16.18 10.77 -13.28
C PRO A 83 14.90 11.14 -12.52
N LEU A 84 13.74 11.06 -13.18
CA LEU A 84 12.45 11.34 -12.53
C LEU A 84 12.10 10.26 -11.50
N LEU A 85 12.32 8.99 -11.82
CA LEU A 85 12.07 7.89 -10.89
C LEU A 85 13.04 7.95 -9.70
N ASP A 86 14.30 8.31 -9.95
CA ASP A 86 15.32 8.46 -8.91
C ASP A 86 14.93 9.60 -7.95
N GLU A 87 14.51 10.76 -8.46
CA GLU A 87 14.02 11.86 -7.62
C GLU A 87 12.75 11.50 -6.87
N ALA A 88 11.78 10.82 -7.50
CA ALA A 88 10.54 10.43 -6.84
C ALA A 88 10.80 9.52 -5.63
N PHE A 89 11.67 8.52 -5.77
CA PHE A 89 12.04 7.64 -4.66
C PHE A 89 12.95 8.33 -3.63
N ALA A 90 13.85 9.23 -4.04
CA ALA A 90 14.66 10.03 -3.13
C ALA A 90 13.80 10.98 -2.28
N GLU A 91 12.79 11.62 -2.88
CA GLU A 91 11.81 12.46 -2.18
C GLU A 91 10.95 11.61 -1.24
N LEU A 92 10.47 10.44 -1.69
CA LEU A 92 9.73 9.50 -0.85
C LEU A 92 10.53 9.14 0.41
N ALA A 93 11.80 8.74 0.24
CA ALA A 93 12.71 8.43 1.35
C ALA A 93 12.92 9.63 2.28
N ARG A 94 13.11 10.83 1.71
CA ARG A 94 13.29 12.08 2.48
C ARG A 94 12.10 12.41 3.36
N ARG A 95 10.87 12.18 2.86
CA ARG A 95 9.63 12.41 3.61
C ARG A 95 9.41 11.38 4.70
N TRP A 96 9.72 10.12 4.43
CA TRP A 96 9.46 9.04 5.37
C TRP A 96 10.55 8.85 6.42
N ARG A 97 11.80 9.21 6.15
CA ARG A 97 12.90 9.02 7.10
C ARG A 97 12.61 9.61 8.50
N PRO A 98 12.17 10.88 8.65
CA PRO A 98 11.85 11.43 9.97
C PRO A 98 10.66 10.75 10.66
N LEU A 99 9.75 10.14 9.89
CA LEU A 99 8.65 9.35 10.43
C LEU A 99 9.16 8.00 10.94
N LEU A 100 9.98 7.31 10.15
CA LEU A 100 10.64 6.06 10.54
C LEU A 100 11.47 6.22 11.81
N ASP A 101 12.25 7.31 11.92
CA ASP A 101 13.03 7.62 13.12
C ASP A 101 12.12 7.81 14.34
N LEU A 102 10.99 8.53 14.20
CA LEU A 102 10.00 8.68 15.28
C LEU A 102 9.37 7.34 15.67
N PHE A 103 9.04 6.50 14.71
CA PHE A 103 8.52 5.16 14.99
C PHE A 103 9.54 4.29 15.73
N ASP A 104 10.84 4.47 15.46
CA ASP A 104 11.91 3.80 16.21
C ASP A 104 11.98 4.24 17.67
N GLU A 105 11.85 5.55 17.93
CA GLU A 105 11.75 6.09 19.30
C GLU A 105 10.56 5.49 20.07
N GLN A 106 9.47 5.15 19.38
CA GLN A 106 8.30 4.50 19.98
C GLN A 106 8.42 2.97 20.05
N GLY A 107 9.44 2.36 19.42
CA GLY A 107 9.62 0.92 19.35
C GLY A 107 8.60 0.20 18.47
N VAL A 108 8.03 0.88 17.47
CA VAL A 108 6.92 0.40 16.63
C VAL A 108 7.37 0.23 15.17
N ASP A 109 7.07 -0.91 14.57
CA ASP A 109 7.39 -1.18 13.15
C ASP A 109 6.38 -0.50 12.22
N VAL A 110 6.86 0.24 11.22
CA VAL A 110 6.03 0.80 10.14
C VAL A 110 5.86 -0.27 9.08
N CYS A 111 4.61 -0.66 8.84
CA CYS A 111 4.25 -1.75 7.94
C CYS A 111 3.52 -1.17 6.71
N TYR A 112 4.26 -0.98 5.62
CA TYR A 112 3.70 -0.50 4.35
C TYR A 112 2.88 -1.61 3.69
N GLU A 113 1.59 -1.37 3.45
CA GLU A 113 0.76 -2.28 2.64
C GLU A 113 1.17 -2.16 1.17
N ILE A 114 1.73 -3.25 0.63
CA ILE A 114 2.22 -3.33 -0.75
C ILE A 114 1.02 -3.37 -1.69
N HIS A 115 0.77 -2.24 -2.38
CA HIS A 115 -0.55 -1.96 -2.94
C HIS A 115 -0.50 -1.18 -4.27
N PRO A 116 -1.25 -1.59 -5.32
CA PRO A 116 -1.39 -0.80 -6.54
C PRO A 116 -2.03 0.56 -6.25
N GLY A 117 -1.37 1.65 -6.64
CA GLY A 117 -1.75 3.00 -6.20
C GLY A 117 -0.69 3.65 -5.34
N GLU A 118 0.27 2.85 -4.84
CA GLU A 118 1.42 3.30 -4.08
C GLU A 118 2.72 3.17 -4.90
N ASP A 119 3.72 3.97 -4.53
CA ASP A 119 5.09 3.75 -5.02
C ASP A 119 5.62 2.40 -4.56
N LEU A 120 5.25 1.93 -3.36
CA LEU A 120 5.54 0.60 -2.85
C LEU A 120 4.42 -0.37 -3.23
N HIS A 121 4.43 -0.85 -4.47
CA HIS A 121 3.39 -1.73 -5.01
C HIS A 121 3.86 -3.17 -5.25
N ASP A 122 5.16 -3.44 -5.19
CA ASP A 122 5.73 -4.79 -5.28
C ASP A 122 6.99 -4.93 -4.39
N GLY A 123 7.63 -6.10 -4.44
CA GLY A 123 8.87 -6.34 -3.69
C GLY A 123 10.05 -5.49 -4.15
N VAL A 124 10.16 -5.24 -5.46
CA VAL A 124 11.29 -4.50 -6.06
C VAL A 124 11.25 -3.03 -5.67
N THR A 125 10.06 -2.43 -5.68
CA THR A 125 9.84 -1.05 -5.24
C THR A 125 10.06 -0.88 -3.74
N PHE A 126 9.64 -1.86 -2.93
CA PHE A 126 9.98 -1.88 -1.50
C PHE A 126 11.49 -1.95 -1.27
N GLU A 127 12.21 -2.85 -1.94
CA GLU A 127 13.67 -2.98 -1.81
C GLU A 127 14.40 -1.69 -2.18
N ARG A 128 13.97 -1.01 -3.26
CA ARG A 128 14.49 0.29 -3.67
C ARG A 128 14.32 1.33 -2.55
N PHE A 129 13.13 1.45 -2.00
CA PHE A 129 12.87 2.39 -0.91
C PHE A 129 13.63 2.04 0.36
N LEU A 130 13.65 0.75 0.74
CA LEU A 130 14.38 0.25 1.91
C LEU A 130 15.86 0.62 1.84
N ALA A 131 16.49 0.48 0.67
CA ALA A 131 17.88 0.88 0.47
C ALA A 131 18.10 2.39 0.68
N LEU A 132 17.18 3.23 0.20
CA LEU A 132 17.25 4.69 0.33
C LEU A 132 17.05 5.20 1.76
N VAL A 133 16.34 4.43 2.59
CA VAL A 133 16.22 4.70 4.03
C VAL A 133 17.28 3.95 4.86
N ASP A 134 18.38 3.51 4.24
CA ASP A 134 19.50 2.83 4.88
C ASP A 134 19.09 1.58 5.67
N ASN A 135 18.22 0.76 5.06
CA ASN A 135 17.70 -0.48 5.63
C ASN A 135 17.04 -0.33 7.01
N HIS A 136 16.50 0.86 7.29
CA HIS A 136 15.93 1.24 8.59
C HIS A 136 15.17 0.09 9.27
N PRO A 137 15.43 -0.23 10.54
CA PRO A 137 14.87 -1.42 11.20
C PRO A 137 13.34 -1.39 11.27
N ARG A 138 12.75 -0.20 11.36
CA ARG A 138 11.29 0.01 11.38
C ARG A 138 10.62 0.00 10.01
N CYS A 139 11.38 -0.01 8.91
CA CYS A 139 10.80 -0.10 7.57
C CYS A 139 10.44 -1.56 7.25
N ASN A 140 9.16 -1.88 7.33
CA ASN A 140 8.62 -3.24 7.23
C ASN A 140 7.39 -3.26 6.31
N MET A 141 6.91 -4.47 6.01
CA MET A 141 5.79 -4.72 5.12
C MET A 141 4.54 -5.12 5.91
N LEU A 142 3.40 -4.68 5.40
CA LEU A 142 2.12 -5.31 5.65
C LEU A 142 1.82 -6.27 4.49
N TYR A 143 1.56 -7.52 4.82
CA TYR A 143 1.16 -8.52 3.83
C TYR A 143 -0.36 -8.53 3.66
N ASP A 144 -0.81 -8.26 2.43
CA ASP A 144 -2.18 -8.49 1.98
C ASP A 144 -2.13 -9.29 0.67
N PRO A 145 -2.56 -10.57 0.67
CA PRO A 145 -2.44 -11.43 -0.50
C PRO A 145 -3.34 -10.98 -1.66
N SER A 146 -4.38 -10.18 -1.41
CA SER A 146 -5.32 -9.78 -2.45
C SER A 146 -4.65 -8.95 -3.54
N HIS A 147 -3.82 -7.99 -3.16
CA HIS A 147 -3.11 -7.11 -4.08
C HIS A 147 -2.04 -7.85 -4.88
N LEU A 148 -1.27 -8.71 -4.21
CA LEU A 148 -0.25 -9.56 -4.85
C LEU A 148 -0.89 -10.52 -5.86
N HIS A 149 -2.01 -11.16 -5.49
CA HIS A 149 -2.74 -12.05 -6.39
C HIS A 149 -3.30 -11.33 -7.62
N LEU A 150 -3.88 -10.14 -7.44
CA LEU A 150 -4.40 -9.32 -8.55
C LEU A 150 -3.29 -8.82 -9.49
N GLN A 151 -2.09 -8.59 -8.97
CA GLN A 151 -0.89 -8.31 -9.77
C GLN A 151 -0.29 -9.55 -10.44
N GLN A 152 -0.82 -10.75 -10.19
CA GLN A 152 -0.26 -12.03 -10.64
C GLN A 152 1.16 -12.31 -10.10
N MET A 153 1.46 -11.79 -8.92
CA MET A 153 2.69 -12.14 -8.20
C MET A 153 2.54 -13.51 -7.53
N ASP A 154 3.66 -14.23 -7.42
CA ASP A 154 3.75 -15.42 -6.58
C ASP A 154 3.77 -15.03 -5.10
N TYR A 155 2.58 -14.87 -4.53
CA TYR A 155 2.38 -14.40 -3.16
C TYR A 155 2.81 -15.42 -2.10
N LEU A 156 3.05 -16.69 -2.45
CA LEU A 156 3.60 -17.68 -1.52
C LEU A 156 5.12 -17.53 -1.43
N THR A 157 5.80 -17.51 -2.58
CA THR A 157 7.24 -17.23 -2.62
C THR A 157 7.56 -15.83 -2.06
N TYR A 158 6.65 -14.87 -2.19
CA TYR A 158 6.76 -13.56 -1.54
C TYR A 158 6.93 -13.66 -0.03
N ILE A 159 6.21 -14.58 0.64
CA ILE A 159 6.38 -14.83 2.08
C ILE A 159 7.78 -15.37 2.34
N ASP A 160 8.24 -16.34 1.57
CA ASP A 160 9.57 -16.94 1.75
C ASP A 160 10.68 -15.87 1.65
N ILE A 161 10.57 -14.96 0.68
CA ILE A 161 11.52 -13.86 0.47
C ILE A 161 11.46 -12.83 1.61
N TYR A 162 10.26 -12.40 2.01
CA TYR A 162 10.11 -11.20 2.85
C TYR A 162 9.64 -11.48 4.29
N HIS A 163 9.52 -12.73 4.74
CA HIS A 163 9.01 -13.08 6.09
C HIS A 163 9.69 -12.31 7.23
N ALA A 164 10.99 -11.99 7.11
CA ALA A 164 11.73 -11.22 8.11
C ALA A 164 11.23 -9.76 8.24
N ARG A 165 10.68 -9.18 7.16
CA ARG A 165 10.16 -7.82 7.07
C ARG A 165 8.63 -7.74 7.11
N ILE A 166 7.91 -8.86 7.02
CA ILE A 166 6.44 -8.87 7.19
C ILE A 166 6.12 -8.79 8.70
N LYS A 167 5.54 -7.66 9.15
CA LYS A 167 5.23 -7.39 10.57
C LYS A 167 3.75 -7.11 10.83
N ALA A 168 2.97 -6.88 9.79
CA ALA A 168 1.51 -6.79 9.86
C ALA A 168 0.87 -7.61 8.74
N PHE A 169 -0.41 -7.99 8.93
CA PHE A 169 -1.12 -8.86 8.01
C PHE A 169 -2.59 -8.44 7.89
N HIS A 170 -3.05 -8.18 6.67
CA HIS A 170 -4.47 -7.95 6.37
C HIS A 170 -5.00 -9.08 5.50
N VAL A 171 -6.11 -9.69 5.93
CA VAL A 171 -6.71 -10.81 5.21
C VAL A 171 -7.85 -10.33 4.32
N LYS A 172 -7.55 -10.15 3.04
CA LYS A 172 -8.54 -9.95 1.98
C LYS A 172 -8.44 -11.13 1.00
N ASP A 173 -9.59 -11.68 0.61
CA ASP A 173 -9.67 -12.68 -0.45
C ASP A 173 -9.75 -11.94 -1.79
N ALA A 174 -9.12 -12.50 -2.82
CA ALA A 174 -9.21 -11.97 -4.17
C ALA A 174 -9.44 -13.05 -5.22
N GLU A 175 -10.15 -12.68 -6.28
CA GLU A 175 -10.40 -13.53 -7.44
C GLU A 175 -9.99 -12.81 -8.72
N PHE A 176 -8.93 -13.30 -9.37
CA PHE A 176 -8.53 -12.89 -10.72
C PHE A 176 -9.12 -13.85 -11.77
N ARG A 177 -10.07 -13.36 -12.58
CA ARG A 177 -10.75 -14.16 -13.62
C ARG A 177 -10.14 -13.94 -14.99
N ARG A 178 -9.23 -14.83 -15.40
CA ARG A 178 -8.61 -14.82 -16.73
C ARG A 178 -9.67 -14.95 -17.82
N ASN A 179 -9.66 -14.00 -18.76
CA ASN A 179 -10.42 -14.04 -20.00
C ASN A 179 -9.66 -13.29 -21.10
N GLY A 180 -10.16 -13.33 -22.35
CA GLY A 180 -9.49 -12.67 -23.49
C GLY A 180 -9.73 -11.16 -23.61
N ARG A 181 -10.45 -10.52 -22.68
CA ARG A 181 -10.84 -9.10 -22.74
C ARG A 181 -10.18 -8.24 -21.66
N ASN A 182 -10.03 -8.77 -20.46
CA ASN A 182 -9.54 -8.03 -19.29
C ASN A 182 -8.23 -8.66 -18.78
N GLY A 183 -7.19 -7.84 -18.72
CA GLY A 183 -5.92 -8.18 -18.05
C GLY A 183 -5.79 -7.53 -16.67
N VAL A 184 -4.60 -7.61 -16.07
CA VAL A 184 -4.29 -7.08 -14.74
C VAL A 184 -4.53 -5.57 -14.60
N TYR A 185 -4.48 -4.82 -15.71
CA TYR A 185 -4.75 -3.37 -15.71
C TYR A 185 -6.25 -3.02 -15.76
N GLY A 186 -7.14 -4.01 -15.80
CA GLY A 186 -8.59 -3.85 -15.60
C GLY A 186 -9.36 -3.05 -16.66
N GLY A 187 -8.69 -2.38 -17.60
CA GLY A 187 -9.33 -1.60 -18.67
C GLY A 187 -10.18 -0.43 -18.15
N TYR A 188 -9.79 0.19 -17.05
CA TYR A 188 -10.51 1.29 -16.38
C TYR A 188 -11.94 0.96 -15.90
N GLN A 189 -12.24 -0.33 -15.76
CA GLN A 189 -13.52 -0.78 -15.22
C GLN A 189 -13.54 -0.63 -13.69
N ALA A 190 -14.74 -0.51 -13.12
CA ALA A 190 -14.91 -0.61 -11.67
C ALA A 190 -14.32 -1.94 -11.16
N LEU A 191 -13.70 -1.91 -9.97
CA LEU A 191 -12.97 -3.04 -9.40
C LEU A 191 -13.75 -4.36 -9.50
N ALA A 192 -15.04 -4.37 -9.12
CA ALA A 192 -15.88 -5.56 -9.18
C ALA A 192 -16.00 -6.25 -10.56
N ALA A 193 -15.71 -5.54 -11.65
CA ALA A 193 -15.69 -6.04 -13.04
C ALA A 193 -14.28 -6.40 -13.54
N ALA A 194 -13.23 -5.77 -13.00
CA ALA A 194 -11.82 -6.04 -13.34
C ALA A 194 -11.22 -7.22 -12.55
N GLY A 195 -11.65 -7.41 -11.30
CA GLY A 195 -11.15 -8.42 -10.37
C GLY A 195 -11.70 -8.14 -8.97
N ARG A 196 -12.07 -9.17 -8.21
CA ARG A 196 -12.80 -8.97 -6.94
C ARG A 196 -11.85 -9.09 -5.77
N ALA A 197 -11.68 -8.05 -4.96
CA ALA A 197 -11.10 -8.14 -3.61
C ALA A 197 -12.21 -7.91 -2.57
N PHE A 198 -12.34 -8.80 -1.59
CA PHE A 198 -13.30 -8.66 -0.49
C PHE A 198 -12.70 -9.10 0.84
N PRO A 199 -13.12 -8.51 1.97
CA PRO A 199 -12.83 -9.07 3.28
C PRO A 199 -13.35 -10.52 3.35
N LEU A 200 -12.59 -11.42 3.98
CA LEU A 200 -12.96 -12.85 4.12
C LEU A 200 -14.38 -13.06 4.66
N SER A 201 -14.89 -12.13 5.48
CA SER A 201 -16.24 -12.17 6.06
C SER A 201 -17.39 -12.17 5.04
N ARG A 202 -17.13 -11.84 3.76
CA ARG A 202 -18.16 -11.76 2.71
C ARG A 202 -18.24 -13.00 1.81
N ARG A 203 -17.48 -14.06 2.07
CA ARG A 203 -17.56 -15.30 1.30
C ARG A 203 -18.85 -16.06 1.66
N ARG A 204 -19.95 -15.81 0.96
CA ARG A 204 -21.06 -16.77 0.92
C ARG A 204 -20.54 -18.03 0.23
N GLY A 205 -20.40 -19.11 0.99
CA GLY A 205 -20.00 -20.41 0.46
C GLY A 205 -20.90 -20.81 -0.70
N ARG A 206 -20.38 -20.76 -1.93
CA ARG A 206 -20.95 -21.54 -3.02
C ARG A 206 -20.49 -22.97 -2.79
N SER A 207 -21.33 -23.76 -2.13
CA SER A 207 -21.22 -25.21 -2.20
C SER A 207 -21.36 -25.61 -3.66
N THR A 208 -20.33 -26.22 -4.22
CA THR A 208 -20.44 -26.99 -5.46
C THR A 208 -21.28 -28.22 -5.16
N SER A 209 -22.60 -28.12 -5.30
CA SER A 209 -23.44 -29.31 -5.39
C SER A 209 -23.16 -29.97 -6.75
N LYS A 210 -22.53 -31.14 -6.68
CA LYS A 210 -22.50 -32.12 -7.77
C LYS A 210 -23.93 -32.40 -8.22
N GLY A 211 -24.16 -32.32 -9.52
CA GLY A 211 -25.36 -32.81 -10.19
C GLY A 211 -24.92 -33.54 -11.45
N CYS A 212 -24.59 -34.82 -11.30
CA CYS A 212 -24.51 -35.76 -12.41
C CYS A 212 -25.95 -36.07 -12.86
N SER A 213 -26.26 -35.92 -14.14
CA SER A 213 -27.31 -36.71 -14.79
C SER A 213 -27.05 -36.77 -16.30
N VAL A 214 -27.08 -38.00 -16.77
CA VAL A 214 -26.86 -38.48 -18.13
C VAL A 214 -28.12 -38.25 -18.97
N SER A 215 -27.93 -37.80 -20.21
CA SER A 215 -28.54 -38.33 -21.44
C SER A 215 -27.82 -37.74 -22.64
#